data_AF-A0A9D5CR17-F1
#
_entry.id   AF-A0A9D5CR17-F1
#
_cell.length_a   1.000
_cell.length_b   1.000
_cell.length_c   1.000
_cell.angle_alpha   90.00
_cell.angle_beta   90.00
_cell.angle_gamma   90.00
#
_symmetry.space_group_name_H-M   'P 1'
#
loop_
_entity.id
_entity.type
_entity.pdbx_description
1 polymer ?
#
loop_
_entity_poly.entity_id
_entity_poly.type
_entity_poly.pdbx_seq_one_letter_code
_entity_poly.pdbx_strand_id
1 'polypeptide(L)'
;MAPSAILLSLWAIFGLVASTCKATDYVLYSDRSRFHPGQSLSYDMTRHGIPGPASLVMQSCCNLVLSRTDTGKVLWQSHKFSDSHDCVVTLDGNGELFVKHGNREILWRSETRSKNYGIYALALRKDARLVIYGPQVWNTKPFW
;
A
#
# COMPACT_ATOMS: atom_id res chain seq x y z
N MET A 1 61.64 -21.73 11.09
CA MET A 1 61.51 -20.84 12.26
C MET A 1 61.14 -19.46 11.73
N ALA A 2 59.93 -18.98 12.06
CA ALA A 2 59.37 -17.68 11.64
C ALA A 2 59.79 -16.56 12.63
N PRO A 3 59.60 -15.25 12.33
CA PRO A 3 58.26 -14.62 12.43
C PRO A 3 57.95 -13.64 11.26
N SER A 4 56.71 -13.57 10.78
CA SER A 4 55.65 -12.61 11.18
C SER A 4 55.81 -11.18 10.64
N ALA A 5 54.87 -10.77 9.78
CA ALA A 5 54.27 -9.44 9.80
C ALA A 5 52.94 -9.49 9.04
N ILE A 6 51.87 -9.78 9.77
CA ILE A 6 50.48 -9.64 9.32
C ILE A 6 50.19 -8.14 9.28
N LEU A 7 49.94 -7.56 8.10
CA LEU A 7 49.50 -6.17 7.99
C LEU A 7 47.98 -6.13 8.10
N LEU A 8 47.50 -5.74 9.28
CA LEU A 8 46.13 -5.31 9.54
C LEU A 8 45.87 -4.01 8.77
N SER A 9 44.89 -3.98 7.86
CA SER A 9 44.25 -2.72 7.48
C SER A 9 42.77 -2.78 7.86
N LEU A 10 42.47 -2.06 8.95
CA LEU A 10 41.14 -1.68 9.39
C LEU A 10 40.51 -0.79 8.33
N TRP A 11 39.46 -1.27 7.68
CA TRP A 11 38.43 -0.38 7.16
C TRP A 11 37.16 -0.64 7.95
N ALA A 12 37.03 0.12 9.04
CA ALA A 12 35.76 0.41 9.65
C ALA A 12 34.92 1.17 8.63
N ILE A 13 34.20 0.45 7.77
CA ILE A 13 33.16 1.07 6.96
C ILE A 13 31.94 1.20 7.87
N PHE A 14 31.93 2.34 8.55
CA PHE A 14 30.79 3.11 9.01
C PHE A 14 29.45 2.45 8.66
N GLY A 15 28.82 1.84 9.66
CA GLY A 15 27.43 1.40 9.61
C GLY A 15 26.51 2.62 9.45
N LEU A 16 26.43 3.14 8.23
CA LEU A 16 25.39 4.06 7.83
C LEU A 16 24.17 3.19 7.56
N VAL A 17 23.48 2.79 8.64
CA VAL A 17 22.08 2.40 8.52
C VAL A 17 21.35 3.69 8.17
N ALA A 18 21.38 4.05 6.89
CA ALA A 18 20.44 5.01 6.35
C ALA A 18 19.07 4.42 6.64
N SER A 19 18.42 4.91 7.69
CA SER A 19 17.00 4.68 7.88
C SER A 19 16.34 5.32 6.67
N THR A 20 16.13 4.52 5.62
CA THR A 20 15.31 4.94 4.50
C THR A 20 13.91 5.08 5.09
N CYS A 21 13.56 6.28 5.51
CA CYS A 21 12.18 6.62 5.76
C CYS A 21 11.48 6.56 4.40
N LYS A 22 11.16 5.36 3.94
CA LYS A 22 10.20 5.19 2.86
C LYS A 22 8.87 5.59 3.47
N ALA A 23 8.47 6.84 3.22
CA ALA A 23 7.08 7.21 3.36
C ALA A 23 6.30 6.26 2.44
N THR A 24 5.61 5.31 3.05
CA THR A 24 4.67 4.46 2.34
C THR A 24 3.34 5.19 2.39
N ASP A 25 2.71 5.32 1.24
CA ASP A 25 1.38 5.93 1.22
C ASP A 25 0.43 5.05 2.05
N TYR A 26 -0.47 5.67 2.78
CA TYR A 26 -1.54 4.98 3.52
C TYR A 26 -2.93 5.39 3.03
N VAL A 27 -2.97 6.29 2.03
CA VAL A 27 -4.18 6.82 1.40
C VAL A 27 -4.02 6.84 -0.12
N LEU A 28 -5.08 6.47 -0.85
CA LEU A 28 -5.22 6.67 -2.31
C LEU A 28 -6.42 7.58 -2.58
N TYR A 29 -6.29 8.51 -3.51
CA TYR A 29 -7.38 9.41 -3.91
C TYR A 29 -7.94 9.05 -5.29
N SER A 30 -9.25 9.19 -5.47
CA SER A 30 -9.93 8.84 -6.73
C SER A 30 -9.59 9.75 -7.92
N ASP A 31 -9.02 10.93 -7.68
CA ASP A 31 -8.72 11.92 -8.72
C ASP A 31 -7.35 11.69 -9.39
N ARG A 32 -6.42 10.97 -8.74
CA ARG A 32 -5.02 10.87 -9.20
C ARG A 32 -4.37 9.49 -9.08
N SER A 33 -4.96 8.53 -8.38
CA SER A 33 -4.23 7.31 -8.00
C SER A 33 -4.75 6.06 -8.71
N ARG A 34 -3.97 5.55 -9.66
CA ARG A 34 -4.08 4.17 -10.17
C ARG A 34 -3.05 3.30 -9.46
N PHE A 35 -3.50 2.21 -8.84
CA PHE A 35 -2.65 1.34 -8.06
C PHE A 35 -2.32 0.08 -8.87
N HIS A 36 -1.05 -0.05 -9.25
CA HIS A 36 -0.51 -1.10 -10.10
C HIS A 36 0.09 -2.23 -9.25
N PRO A 37 0.34 -3.42 -9.82
CA PRO A 37 0.93 -4.53 -9.09
C PRO A 37 2.29 -4.17 -8.49
N GLY A 38 2.52 -4.62 -7.26
CA GLY A 38 3.73 -4.28 -6.49
C GLY A 38 3.71 -2.92 -5.80
N GLN A 39 2.72 -2.06 -6.08
CA GLN A 39 2.45 -0.90 -5.23
C GLN A 39 1.80 -1.37 -3.92
N SER A 40 2.14 -0.70 -2.83
CA SER A 40 1.65 -1.02 -1.50
C SER A 40 1.20 0.23 -0.77
N LEU A 41 0.09 0.13 -0.04
CA LEU A 41 -0.18 1.03 1.07
C LEU A 41 0.31 0.37 2.33
N SER A 42 1.08 1.04 3.17
CA SER A 42 1.53 0.48 4.44
C SER A 42 1.30 1.45 5.58
N TYR A 43 0.94 0.91 6.75
CA TYR A 43 0.75 1.70 7.95
C TYR A 43 1.38 1.00 9.15
N ASP A 44 2.27 1.71 9.85
CA ASP A 44 2.88 1.24 11.10
C ASP A 44 1.91 1.45 12.26
N MET A 45 1.31 0.35 12.72
CA MET A 45 0.36 0.35 13.83
C MET A 45 1.03 0.10 15.19
N THR A 46 2.34 -0.18 15.22
CA THR A 46 3.06 -0.51 16.47
C THR A 46 3.01 0.65 17.46
N ARG A 47 3.03 1.89 16.96
CA ARG A 47 2.87 3.12 17.75
C ARG A 47 1.52 3.23 18.46
N HIS A 48 0.53 2.44 18.03
CA HIS A 48 -0.84 2.44 18.59
C HIS A 48 -1.13 1.18 19.42
N GLY A 49 -0.10 0.39 19.78
CA GLY A 49 -0.26 -0.80 20.60
C GLY A 49 -0.88 -2.01 19.87
N ILE A 50 -1.05 -1.92 18.54
CA ILE A 50 -1.43 -3.07 17.71
C ILE A 50 -0.16 -3.74 17.21
N PRO A 51 -0.02 -5.07 17.37
CA PRO A 51 1.18 -5.74 16.90
C PRO A 51 1.33 -5.62 15.38
N GLY A 52 2.51 -5.19 14.94
CA GLY A 52 2.97 -5.22 13.55
C GLY A 52 2.43 -4.12 12.62
N PRO A 53 3.17 -3.81 11.53
CA PRO A 53 2.62 -3.03 10.42
C PRO A 53 1.60 -3.87 9.63
N ALA A 54 0.66 -3.17 8.97
CA ALA A 54 -0.20 -3.77 7.95
C ALA A 54 0.08 -3.15 6.59
N SER A 55 -0.07 -3.95 5.55
CA SER A 55 0.13 -3.54 4.16
C SER A 55 -1.01 -4.03 3.28
N LEU A 56 -1.56 -3.14 2.46
CA LEU A 56 -2.43 -3.46 1.34
C LEU A 56 -1.56 -3.57 0.08
N VAL A 57 -1.58 -4.71 -0.60
CA VAL A 57 -0.74 -4.98 -1.77
C VAL A 57 -1.58 -5.55 -2.90
N MET A 58 -1.39 -5.00 -4.10
CA MET A 58 -1.90 -5.63 -5.32
C MET A 58 -0.89 -6.67 -5.80
N GLN A 59 -1.22 -7.94 -5.61
CA GLN A 59 -0.35 -9.06 -5.99
C GLN A 59 -0.42 -9.33 -7.50
N SER A 60 0.62 -9.99 -8.02
CA SER A 60 0.73 -10.38 -9.43
C SER A 60 -0.34 -11.37 -9.90
N CYS A 61 -1.08 -12.00 -8.99
CA CYS A 61 -2.16 -12.94 -9.30
C CYS A 61 -3.56 -12.29 -9.31
N CYS A 62 -3.59 -10.98 -9.56
CA CYS A 62 -4.80 -10.17 -9.51
C CYS A 62 -5.53 -10.22 -8.15
N ASN A 63 -4.80 -10.46 -7.05
CA ASN A 63 -5.35 -10.52 -5.70
C ASN A 63 -4.93 -9.26 -4.92
N LEU A 64 -5.92 -8.47 -4.51
CA LEU A 64 -5.69 -7.34 -3.59
C LEU A 64 -5.73 -7.87 -2.17
N VAL A 65 -4.59 -7.82 -1.47
CA VAL A 65 -4.42 -8.45 -0.16
C VAL A 65 -4.06 -7.43 0.89
N LEU A 66 -4.81 -7.43 1.99
CA LEU A 66 -4.44 -6.77 3.24
C LEU A 66 -3.85 -7.82 4.18
N SER A 67 -2.60 -7.64 4.55
CA SER A 67 -1.90 -8.55 5.46
C SER A 67 -1.09 -7.81 6.50
N ARG A 68 -0.76 -8.52 7.57
CA ARG A 68 0.25 -8.10 8.52
C ARG A 68 1.64 -8.37 7.96
N THR A 69 2.49 -7.35 7.94
CA THR A 69 3.83 -7.44 7.35
C THR A 69 4.78 -8.27 8.22
N ASP A 70 4.57 -8.30 9.54
CA ASP A 70 5.45 -9.00 10.48
C ASP A 70 5.17 -10.50 10.60
N THR A 71 3.93 -10.92 10.39
CA THR A 71 3.49 -12.32 10.53
C THR A 71 3.10 -12.95 9.20
N GLY A 72 2.93 -12.16 8.14
CA GLY A 72 2.36 -12.62 6.87
C GLY A 72 0.86 -12.96 6.96
N LYS A 73 0.21 -12.76 8.11
CA LYS A 73 -1.20 -13.11 8.30
C LYS A 73 -2.08 -12.27 7.38
N VAL A 74 -2.84 -12.93 6.50
CA VAL A 74 -3.87 -12.30 5.68
C VAL A 74 -5.04 -11.88 6.58
N LEU A 75 -5.40 -10.61 6.52
CA LEU A 75 -6.52 -10.02 7.25
C LEU A 75 -7.77 -9.93 6.38
N TRP A 76 -7.58 -9.60 5.10
CA TRP A 76 -8.63 -9.52 4.10
C TRP A 76 -8.02 -9.68 2.70
N GLN A 77 -8.82 -10.17 1.73
CA GLN A 77 -8.40 -10.24 0.34
C GLN A 77 -9.60 -10.19 -0.63
N SER A 78 -9.37 -9.70 -1.85
CA SER A 78 -10.40 -9.62 -2.90
C SER A 78 -10.70 -10.96 -3.58
N HIS A 79 -9.85 -11.98 -3.38
CA HIS A 79 -9.77 -13.25 -4.11
C HIS A 79 -8.76 -13.21 -5.27
N LYS A 80 -8.25 -14.40 -5.63
CA LYS A 80 -7.33 -14.61 -6.75
C LYS A 80 -8.15 -14.78 -8.03
N PHE A 81 -7.90 -13.93 -9.01
CA PHE A 81 -8.66 -13.93 -10.28
C PHE A 81 -7.83 -14.32 -11.49
N SER A 82 -6.49 -14.30 -11.41
CA SER A 82 -5.64 -14.64 -12.55
C SER A 82 -4.25 -15.10 -12.12
N ASP A 83 -3.50 -15.63 -13.08
CA ASP A 83 -2.04 -15.77 -13.04
C ASP A 83 -1.34 -14.64 -13.83
N SER A 84 -2.12 -13.73 -14.45
CA SER A 84 -1.65 -12.55 -15.18
C SER A 84 -1.30 -11.41 -14.24
N HIS A 85 -0.24 -10.67 -14.60
CA HIS A 85 0.31 -9.56 -13.82
C HIS A 85 -0.28 -8.19 -14.23
N ASP A 86 -1.33 -8.14 -15.05
CA ASP A 86 -1.83 -6.88 -15.62
C ASP A 86 -3.13 -6.41 -14.94
N CYS A 87 -3.13 -6.37 -13.61
CA CYS A 87 -4.29 -5.98 -12.83
C CYS A 87 -4.07 -4.68 -12.07
N VAL A 88 -5.08 -3.81 -12.10
CA VAL A 88 -5.03 -2.49 -11.47
C VAL A 88 -6.15 -2.34 -10.46
N VAL A 89 -5.86 -1.62 -9.38
CA VAL A 89 -6.86 -1.17 -8.42
C VAL A 89 -7.20 0.29 -8.70
N THR A 90 -8.49 0.57 -8.80
CA THR A 90 -9.01 1.93 -9.04
C THR A 90 -10.11 2.24 -8.04
N LEU A 91 -10.06 3.44 -7.47
CA LEU A 91 -11.17 4.05 -6.74
C LEU A 91 -11.81 5.08 -7.65
N ASP A 92 -13.11 4.98 -7.91
CA ASP A 92 -13.79 5.90 -8.82
C ASP A 92 -14.38 7.14 -8.13
N GLY A 93 -14.95 8.04 -8.92
CA GLY A 93 -15.59 9.26 -8.42
C GLY A 93 -16.92 9.03 -7.70
N ASN A 94 -17.42 7.80 -7.61
CA ASN A 94 -18.57 7.42 -6.79
C ASN A 94 -18.12 6.71 -5.50
N GLY A 95 -16.82 6.59 -5.25
CA GLY A 95 -16.28 5.93 -4.06
C GLY A 95 -16.40 4.41 -4.12
N GLU A 96 -16.50 3.83 -5.31
CA GLU A 96 -16.47 2.37 -5.49
C GLU A 96 -15.03 1.92 -5.81
N LEU A 97 -14.57 0.89 -5.10
CA LEU A 97 -13.25 0.31 -5.28
C LEU A 97 -13.35 -0.88 -6.24
N PHE A 98 -12.43 -0.94 -7.21
CA PHE A 98 -12.39 -2.00 -8.21
C PHE A 98 -11.01 -2.65 -8.27
N VAL A 99 -11.00 -3.96 -8.52
CA VAL A 99 -9.86 -4.67 -9.11
C VAL A 99 -10.23 -4.98 -10.55
N LYS A 100 -9.37 -4.57 -11.50
CA LYS A 100 -9.61 -4.71 -12.94
C LYS A 100 -8.45 -5.41 -13.61
N HIS A 101 -8.72 -6.19 -14.65
CA HIS A 101 -7.70 -6.62 -15.60
C HIS A 101 -7.57 -5.55 -16.70
N GLY A 102 -6.40 -4.92 -16.76
CA GLY A 102 -6.17 -3.69 -17.52
C GLY A 102 -7.24 -2.62 -17.21
N ASN A 103 -7.76 -1.97 -18.25
CA ASN A 103 -8.80 -0.94 -18.12
C ASN A 103 -10.23 -1.43 -18.43
N ARG A 104 -10.44 -2.71 -18.71
CA ARG A 104 -11.67 -3.19 -19.34
C ARG A 104 -12.50 -4.09 -18.45
N GLU A 105 -11.90 -5.14 -17.91
CA GLU A 105 -12.63 -6.19 -17.21
C GLU A 105 -12.62 -5.94 -15.71
N ILE A 106 -13.81 -5.93 -15.09
CA ILE A 106 -13.96 -5.84 -13.64
C ILE A 106 -13.91 -7.25 -13.06
N LEU A 107 -12.88 -7.52 -12.27
CA LEU A 107 -12.70 -8.80 -11.60
C LEU A 107 -13.37 -8.80 -10.22
N TRP A 108 -13.29 -7.68 -9.52
CA TRP A 108 -13.88 -7.48 -8.20
C TRP A 108 -14.29 -6.02 -7.98
N ARG A 109 -15.31 -5.81 -7.15
CA ARG A 109 -15.73 -4.48 -6.69
C ARG A 109 -16.23 -4.50 -5.25
N SER A 110 -16.21 -3.36 -4.59
CA SER A 110 -16.72 -3.20 -3.21
C SER A 110 -18.25 -3.25 -3.08
N GLU A 111 -18.98 -3.26 -4.21
CA GLU A 111 -20.45 -3.36 -4.30
C GLU A 111 -21.23 -2.24 -3.61
N THR A 112 -20.52 -1.25 -3.09
CA THR A 112 -21.08 -0.08 -2.42
C THR A 112 -20.55 1.17 -3.11
N ARG A 113 -21.47 2.05 -3.48
CA ARG A 113 -21.18 3.33 -4.15
C ARG A 113 -22.00 4.45 -3.55
N SER A 114 -21.44 5.64 -3.56
CA SER A 114 -22.13 6.86 -3.18
C SER A 114 -23.01 7.39 -4.30
N LYS A 115 -24.11 8.05 -3.92
CA LYS A 115 -24.97 8.81 -4.85
C LYS A 115 -24.29 10.09 -5.35
N ASN A 116 -23.33 10.62 -4.58
CA ASN A 116 -22.66 11.88 -4.89
C ASN A 116 -21.35 11.60 -5.60
N TYR A 117 -21.18 12.16 -6.80
CA TYR A 117 -19.91 12.13 -7.50
C TYR A 117 -18.91 13.13 -6.87
N GLY A 118 -17.64 12.76 -6.75
CA GLY A 118 -16.60 13.63 -6.19
C GLY A 118 -15.27 12.91 -5.95
N ILE A 119 -14.43 13.52 -5.11
CA ILE A 119 -13.13 12.95 -4.71
C ILE A 119 -13.32 12.08 -3.47
N TYR A 120 -12.91 10.83 -3.55
CA TYR A 120 -12.93 9.86 -2.46
C TYR A 120 -11.50 9.44 -2.10
N ALA A 121 -11.33 8.99 -0.86
CA ALA A 121 -10.06 8.53 -0.32
C ALA A 121 -10.20 7.09 0.21
N LEU A 122 -9.41 6.16 -0.30
CA LEU A 122 -9.20 4.84 0.30
C LEU A 122 -8.07 4.94 1.31
N ALA A 123 -8.33 4.64 2.58
CA ALA A 123 -7.35 4.75 3.65
C ALA A 123 -7.17 3.42 4.40
N LEU A 124 -5.91 3.04 4.63
CA LEU A 124 -5.55 2.02 5.61
C LEU A 124 -5.45 2.68 6.99
N ARG A 125 -6.35 2.29 7.89
CA ARG A 125 -6.45 2.88 9.22
C ARG A 125 -5.57 2.16 10.24
N LYS A 126 -5.36 2.84 11.37
CA LYS A 126 -4.66 2.32 12.55
C LYS A 126 -5.26 1.04 13.15
N ASP A 127 -6.51 0.71 12.88
CA ASP A 127 -7.19 -0.50 13.35
C ASP A 127 -7.13 -1.65 12.33
N ALA A 128 -6.17 -1.60 11.39
CA ALA A 128 -6.00 -2.56 10.31
C ALA A 128 -7.25 -2.73 9.43
N ARG A 129 -8.05 -1.68 9.30
CA ARG A 129 -9.22 -1.64 8.41
C ARG A 129 -8.94 -0.81 7.19
N LEU A 130 -9.41 -1.29 6.05
CA LEU A 130 -9.43 -0.56 4.80
C LEU A 130 -10.78 0.14 4.65
N VAL A 131 -10.78 1.47 4.53
CA VAL A 131 -12.01 2.28 4.56
C VAL A 131 -12.00 3.33 3.44
N ILE A 132 -13.15 3.55 2.82
CA ILE A 132 -13.34 4.62 1.82
C ILE A 132 -14.07 5.79 2.48
N TYR A 133 -13.53 6.99 2.33
CA TYR A 133 -14.09 8.25 2.81
C TYR A 133 -14.42 9.18 1.64
N GLY A 134 -15.51 9.94 1.75
CA GLY A 134 -15.84 10.98 0.79
C GLY A 134 -17.34 11.27 0.66
N PRO A 135 -17.73 12.14 -0.29
CA PRO A 135 -16.81 12.90 -1.13
C PRO A 135 -16.09 14.01 -0.33
N GLN A 136 -15.01 14.57 -0.87
CA GLN A 136 -14.28 15.69 -0.27
C GLN A 136 -15.23 16.82 0.14
N VAL A 137 -15.21 17.18 1.43
CA VAL A 137 -16.08 18.23 1.99
C VAL A 137 -15.42 19.60 1.90
N TRP A 138 -14.10 19.66 2.08
CA TRP A 138 -13.34 20.91 2.12
C TRP A 138 -11.91 20.70 1.60
N ASN A 139 -11.36 21.72 0.94
CA ASN A 139 -9.94 21.84 0.64
C ASN A 139 -9.48 23.28 0.90
N THR A 140 -8.19 23.45 1.20
CA THR A 140 -7.57 24.77 1.16
C THR A 140 -7.51 25.25 -0.29
N LYS A 141 -7.62 26.57 -0.53
CA LYS A 141 -7.27 27.13 -1.84
C LYS A 141 -5.83 26.73 -2.17
N PRO A 142 -5.53 26.37 -3.43
CA PRO A 142 -4.14 26.16 -3.83
C PRO A 142 -3.32 27.43 -3.60
N PHE A 143 -2.05 27.27 -3.23
CA PHE A 143 -1.14 28.39 -2.96
C PHE A 143 -0.59 29.05 -4.25
N TRP A 144 -1.19 28.80 -5.42
CA TRP A 144 -0.73 29.27 -6.72
C TRP A 144 -1.83 29.95 -7.53
#